data_AF-A0A970Y2C0-F1
#
_entry.id   AF-A0A970Y2C0-F1
#
_cell.length_a   1.000
_cell.length_b   1.000
_cell.length_c   1.000
_cell.angle_alpha   90.00
_cell.angle_beta   90.00
_cell.angle_gamma   90.00
#
_symmetry.space_group_name_H-M   'P 1'
#
loop_
_entity.id
_entity.type
_entity.pdbx_description
1 polymer ?
#
loop_
_entity_poly.entity_id
_entity_poly.type
_entity_poly.pdbx_seq_one_letter_code
_entity_poly.pdbx_strand_id
1 'polypeptide(L)'
;MTKDLEKRKRIMQRSIRLGHCICDAAKPCPCDLFKEKDICLCAGERLEVPSGPVALTQLVEKAGCASKIDQAFLKAALSDLPTLEDPRVLVGMPAGDDAGVYALDEATALVQTVDVFTPSVDDPYQFGQVAAANSLSDVYAMGGRPLTALSIVGFPVRKLADSVLREILRGGIDKMAEAGVPVIGGHSIDDDQIKAGFAVTGLIDKNRVTTNAGARAGDVLILTKPLGTGIVAFAKQIGRAREESLAAAVRSMTTLNRSAAGEMERHGVHACTDVTGFGLMGHLSEMALRSGVDVEIRWDDLPWFPHVLQYAAEGILPGGIERNKESCGSRVYAGEEVGEVMLDMCFDAQTSGGLLMAVAPETAVRLLKSLHDAGVEDACIIGKVRQKGEGRVYIETSGKRRLPMTTKAPESTPATQTTACCSPDATSACCSEGAAPSAEAGTEGLYQQFLDAAGRPGNLDAFTKQAIQIALSVATRCEPCLKAHMQKARQGGFTPAEMDEAAMLGVAFGGSPSLVMYTRVRNSK
;
A
#
# COMPACT_ATOMS: atom_id res chain seq x y z
N MET A 1 -5.37 -36.01 5.10
CA MET A 1 -3.97 -36.49 5.28
C MET A 1 -3.91 -37.20 6.63
N THR A 2 -3.59 -38.50 6.68
CA THR A 2 -3.60 -39.28 7.93
C THR A 2 -2.44 -38.82 8.84
N LYS A 3 -2.75 -38.38 10.06
CA LYS A 3 -1.75 -37.92 11.04
C LYS A 3 -0.86 -39.11 11.47
N ASP A 4 0.45 -39.03 11.26
CA ASP A 4 1.42 -39.99 11.81
C ASP A 4 1.66 -39.69 13.28
N LEU A 5 0.83 -40.27 14.15
CA LEU A 5 0.82 -40.00 15.57
C LEU A 5 2.10 -40.44 16.28
N GLU A 6 2.77 -41.50 15.80
CA GLU A 6 4.04 -41.97 16.35
C GLU A 6 5.18 -40.99 16.06
N LYS A 7 5.27 -40.51 14.81
CA LYS A 7 6.21 -39.45 14.44
C LYS A 7 5.94 -38.18 15.23
N ARG A 8 4.67 -37.75 15.34
CA ARG A 8 4.26 -36.59 16.13
C ARG A 8 4.72 -36.71 17.57
N LYS A 9 4.38 -37.82 18.24
CA LYS A 9 4.74 -38.08 19.63
C LYS A 9 6.25 -38.03 19.85
N ARG A 10 7.03 -38.73 19.02
CA ARG A 10 8.51 -38.74 19.08
C ARG A 10 9.09 -37.33 18.96
N ILE A 11 8.58 -36.54 18.02
CA ILE A 11 9.06 -35.18 17.76
C ILE A 11 8.68 -34.24 18.91
N MET A 12 7.42 -34.27 19.35
CA MET A 12 6.95 -33.43 20.45
C MET A 12 7.66 -33.76 21.75
N GLN A 13 7.90 -35.03 22.08
CA GLN A 13 8.68 -35.41 23.26
C GLN A 13 10.11 -34.86 23.22
N ARG A 14 10.74 -34.82 22.04
CA ARG A 14 12.04 -34.16 21.86
C ARG A 14 11.92 -32.66 22.12
N SER A 15 10.97 -31.96 21.51
CA SER A 15 10.75 -30.52 21.70
C SER A 15 10.44 -30.16 23.15
N ILE A 16 9.58 -30.92 23.83
CA ILE A 16 9.22 -30.72 25.24
C ILE A 16 10.47 -30.85 26.13
N ARG A 17 11.32 -31.87 25.90
CA ARG A 17 12.59 -32.02 26.65
C ARG A 17 13.55 -30.85 26.46
N LEU A 18 13.51 -30.20 25.30
CA LEU A 18 14.33 -29.02 25.00
C LEU A 18 13.74 -27.73 25.59
N GLY A 19 12.46 -27.72 25.98
CA GLY A 19 11.76 -26.51 26.44
C GLY A 19 11.24 -25.59 25.34
N HIS A 20 11.51 -25.90 24.06
CA HIS A 20 11.20 -25.03 22.91
C HIS A 20 10.65 -25.83 21.71
N CYS A 21 9.88 -25.19 20.82
CA CYS A 21 9.50 -25.80 19.54
C CYS A 21 10.76 -25.97 18.68
N ILE A 22 10.99 -27.17 18.15
CA ILE A 22 12.08 -27.38 17.19
C ILE A 22 11.84 -26.67 15.84
N CYS A 23 10.61 -26.22 15.60
CA CYS A 23 10.21 -25.45 14.44
C CYS A 23 10.44 -23.94 14.59
N ASP A 24 10.47 -23.48 15.82
CA ASP A 24 10.40 -22.07 16.20
C ASP A 24 10.94 -21.95 17.62
N ALA A 25 12.24 -21.64 17.71
CA ALA A 25 12.94 -21.61 18.99
C ALA A 25 12.36 -20.57 19.97
N ALA A 26 11.61 -19.57 19.48
CA ALA A 26 10.97 -18.56 20.30
C ALA A 26 9.68 -19.05 20.98
N LYS A 27 9.13 -20.21 20.57
CA LYS A 27 7.87 -20.75 21.10
C LYS A 27 8.08 -21.97 22.00
N PRO A 28 7.22 -22.19 23.01
CA PRO A 28 7.25 -23.42 23.79
C PRO A 28 6.70 -24.61 22.99
N CYS A 29 6.93 -25.83 23.48
CA CYS A 29 6.22 -27.03 23.02
C CYS A 29 5.39 -27.63 24.16
N PRO A 30 4.07 -27.89 23.97
CA PRO A 30 3.27 -27.60 22.79
C PRO A 30 3.12 -26.10 22.53
N CYS A 31 3.19 -25.70 21.26
CA CYS A 31 2.96 -24.32 20.84
C CYS A 31 1.45 -24.02 20.74
N ASP A 32 1.08 -22.74 20.64
CA ASP A 32 -0.34 -22.34 20.65
C ASP A 32 -1.10 -22.92 19.45
N LEU A 33 -0.48 -22.98 18.27
CA LEU A 33 -1.07 -23.66 17.11
C LEU A 33 -1.45 -25.13 17.41
N PHE A 34 -0.59 -25.86 18.13
CA PHE A 34 -0.91 -27.23 18.52
C PHE A 34 -2.06 -27.27 19.53
N LYS A 35 -2.06 -26.38 20.52
CA LYS A 35 -3.11 -26.31 21.55
C LYS A 35 -4.47 -25.96 20.94
N GLU A 36 -4.49 -25.03 19.99
CA GLU A 36 -5.71 -24.50 19.38
C GLU A 36 -6.26 -25.41 18.29
N LYS A 37 -5.40 -26.00 17.45
CA LYS A 37 -5.80 -26.68 16.21
C LYS A 37 -5.42 -28.17 16.16
N ASP A 38 -4.76 -28.71 17.17
CA ASP A 38 -4.21 -30.07 17.19
C ASP A 38 -3.34 -30.38 15.94
N ILE A 39 -2.52 -29.40 15.54
CA ILE A 39 -1.63 -29.48 14.38
C ILE A 39 -0.19 -29.25 14.80
N CYS A 40 0.66 -30.25 14.56
CA CYS A 40 2.09 -30.21 14.84
C CYS A 40 2.89 -30.01 13.54
N LEU A 41 3.21 -28.75 13.22
CA LEU A 41 4.05 -28.41 12.07
C LEU A 41 5.42 -29.12 12.11
N CYS A 42 6.00 -29.32 13.31
CA CYS A 42 7.25 -30.07 13.48
C CYS A 42 7.16 -31.50 12.94
N ALA A 43 5.97 -32.12 13.03
CA ALA A 43 5.73 -33.46 12.55
C ALA A 43 5.49 -33.54 11.03
N GLY A 44 5.51 -32.40 10.33
CA GLY A 44 5.18 -32.29 8.91
C GLY A 44 3.69 -32.23 8.63
N GLU A 45 2.87 -31.99 9.65
CA GLU A 45 1.45 -31.74 9.48
C GLU A 45 1.22 -30.34 8.92
N ARG A 46 0.11 -30.15 8.22
CA ARG A 46 -0.25 -28.89 7.58
C ARG A 46 -1.61 -28.43 8.12
N LEU A 47 -1.82 -27.13 8.12
CA LEU A 47 -3.15 -26.55 8.27
C LEU A 47 -4.06 -27.10 7.17
N GLU A 48 -5.34 -27.31 7.49
CA GLU A 48 -6.33 -27.47 6.44
C GLU A 48 -6.27 -26.22 5.58
N VAL A 49 -5.84 -26.42 4.34
CA VAL A 49 -5.71 -25.37 3.36
C VAL A 49 -7.14 -24.94 3.00
N PRO A 50 -7.49 -23.64 3.09
CA PRO A 50 -8.79 -23.18 2.65
C PRO A 50 -9.05 -23.65 1.21
N SER A 51 -10.10 -24.45 1.00
CA SER A 51 -10.56 -24.79 -0.35
C SER A 51 -11.39 -23.63 -0.88
N GLY A 52 -10.84 -22.86 -1.83
CA GLY A 52 -11.52 -21.72 -2.42
C GLY A 52 -10.56 -20.73 -3.09
N PRO A 53 -11.09 -19.68 -3.75
CA PRO A 53 -10.27 -18.59 -4.29
C PRO A 53 -9.51 -17.89 -3.15
N VAL A 54 -8.21 -17.73 -3.32
CA VAL A 54 -7.35 -17.04 -2.34
C VAL A 54 -7.27 -15.57 -2.71
N ALA A 55 -7.59 -14.69 -1.76
CA ALA A 55 -7.44 -13.24 -1.91
C ALA A 55 -6.06 -12.82 -1.40
N LEU A 56 -5.05 -12.85 -2.27
CA LEU A 56 -3.66 -12.61 -1.87
C LEU A 56 -3.41 -11.25 -1.20
N THR A 57 -4.13 -10.19 -1.59
CA THR A 57 -3.93 -8.85 -1.00
C THR A 57 -4.36 -8.76 0.46
N GLN A 58 -5.21 -9.69 0.93
CA GLN A 58 -5.63 -9.80 2.33
C GLN A 58 -4.62 -10.55 3.20
N LEU A 59 -3.63 -11.21 2.59
CA LEU A 59 -2.63 -12.01 3.27
C LEU A 59 -1.32 -11.24 3.55
N VAL A 60 -1.26 -9.96 3.18
CA VAL A 60 -0.07 -9.13 3.32
C VAL A 60 -0.40 -7.79 3.97
N GLU A 61 0.55 -7.27 4.73
CA GLU A 61 0.38 -5.99 5.45
C GLU A 61 0.42 -4.79 4.51
N LYS A 62 1.30 -4.85 3.51
CA LYS A 62 1.48 -3.81 2.48
C LYS A 62 1.36 -4.49 1.13
N ALA A 63 0.51 -3.98 0.24
CA ALA A 63 0.31 -4.55 -1.09
C ALA A 63 1.30 -3.98 -2.12
N GLY A 64 1.79 -4.83 -3.03
CA GLY A 64 2.62 -4.39 -4.16
C GLY A 64 3.91 -3.66 -3.78
N CYS A 65 4.32 -2.70 -4.61
CA CYS A 65 5.52 -1.89 -4.39
C CYS A 65 5.45 -0.99 -3.14
N ALA A 66 4.28 -0.87 -2.48
CA ALA A 66 4.20 -0.23 -1.17
C ALA A 66 4.95 -1.03 -0.08
N SER A 67 5.32 -2.29 -0.33
CA SER A 67 6.15 -3.09 0.59
C SER A 67 7.64 -2.71 0.63
N LYS A 68 8.14 -1.88 -0.31
CA LYS A 68 9.55 -1.45 -0.34
C LYS A 68 9.92 -0.63 0.91
N ILE A 69 11.20 -0.71 1.30
CA ILE A 69 11.80 0.14 2.34
C ILE A 69 11.81 1.59 1.84
N ASP A 70 11.64 2.56 2.73
CA ASP A 70 11.70 3.97 2.36
C ASP A 70 13.11 4.35 1.86
N GLN A 71 13.16 5.21 0.85
CA GLN A 71 14.40 5.56 0.16
C GLN A 71 15.38 6.29 1.09
N ALA A 72 14.86 7.15 1.98
CA ALA A 72 15.65 7.91 2.93
C ALA A 72 16.39 6.98 3.92
N PHE A 73 15.67 6.05 4.54
CA PHE A 73 16.24 5.02 5.41
C PHE A 73 17.22 4.14 4.67
N LEU A 74 16.88 3.66 3.46
CA LEU A 74 17.77 2.81 2.68
C LEU A 74 19.09 3.53 2.38
N LYS A 75 19.03 4.80 1.95
CA LYS A 75 20.21 5.62 1.71
C LYS A 75 21.05 5.83 2.96
N ALA A 76 20.40 6.06 4.11
CA ALA A 76 21.09 6.19 5.40
C ALA A 76 21.72 4.88 5.86
N ALA A 77 21.03 3.74 5.71
CA ALA A 77 21.52 2.42 6.10
C ALA A 77 22.73 1.96 5.25
N LEU A 78 22.85 2.47 4.03
CA LEU A 78 23.90 2.10 3.08
C LEU A 78 25.02 3.14 2.96
N SER A 79 24.96 4.27 3.70
CA SER A 79 25.88 5.40 3.53
C SER A 79 27.35 5.07 3.79
N ASP A 80 27.59 4.08 4.66
CA ASP A 80 28.93 3.74 5.15
C ASP A 80 29.49 2.47 4.49
N LEU A 81 28.82 1.97 3.43
CA LEU A 81 29.31 0.85 2.65
C LEU A 81 30.55 1.25 1.82
N PRO A 82 31.49 0.32 1.60
CA PRO A 82 32.67 0.60 0.80
C PRO A 82 32.29 1.00 -0.62
N THR A 83 33.00 1.99 -1.15
CA THR A 83 32.85 2.41 -2.55
C THR A 83 33.41 1.35 -3.48
N LEU A 84 32.71 1.14 -4.59
CA LEU A 84 33.14 0.21 -5.63
C LEU A 84 34.05 0.95 -6.62
N GLU A 85 35.29 0.47 -6.80
CA GLU A 85 36.29 1.11 -7.68
C GLU A 85 36.54 0.35 -8.99
N ASP A 86 35.76 -0.70 -9.30
CA ASP A 86 35.95 -1.44 -10.56
C ASP A 86 35.51 -0.57 -11.75
N PRO A 87 36.42 -0.20 -12.68
CA PRO A 87 36.10 0.68 -13.80
C PRO A 87 35.11 0.08 -14.81
N ARG A 88 34.81 -1.23 -14.71
CA ARG A 88 33.79 -1.88 -15.52
C ARG A 88 32.38 -1.60 -15.01
N VAL A 89 32.21 -1.08 -13.80
CA VAL A 89 30.89 -0.73 -13.27
C VAL A 89 30.54 0.66 -13.80
N LEU A 90 29.64 0.69 -14.79
CA LEU A 90 29.21 1.92 -15.47
C LEU A 90 28.10 2.62 -14.68
N VAL A 91 27.24 1.83 -14.04
CA VAL A 91 26.14 2.28 -13.17
C VAL A 91 26.05 1.29 -12.02
N GLY A 92 26.06 1.78 -10.78
CA GLY A 92 26.01 0.90 -9.61
C GLY A 92 26.65 1.53 -8.37
N MET A 93 25.89 2.38 -7.69
CA MET A 93 26.14 2.61 -6.26
C MET A 93 25.33 1.59 -5.44
N PRO A 94 25.72 1.28 -4.19
CA PRO A 94 24.95 0.42 -3.30
C PRO A 94 23.46 0.82 -3.15
N ALA A 95 23.09 2.08 -3.49
CA ALA A 95 21.73 2.63 -3.45
C ALA A 95 21.34 3.42 -4.74
N GLY A 96 21.93 3.09 -5.90
CA GLY A 96 22.18 4.09 -6.96
C GLY A 96 21.16 4.27 -8.08
N ASP A 97 20.64 3.22 -8.72
CA ASP A 97 19.87 3.35 -9.97
C ASP A 97 18.97 2.14 -10.17
N ASP A 98 18.02 2.23 -11.11
CA ASP A 98 17.01 1.21 -11.42
C ASP A 98 17.65 -0.17 -11.72
N ALA A 99 18.85 -0.18 -12.31
CA ALA A 99 19.65 -1.39 -12.52
C ALA A 99 21.16 -1.13 -12.44
N GLY A 100 21.92 -2.16 -12.06
CA GLY A 100 23.37 -2.16 -12.18
C GLY A 100 23.81 -2.41 -13.62
N VAL A 101 24.78 -1.64 -14.11
CA VAL A 101 25.35 -1.78 -15.46
C VAL A 101 26.84 -2.09 -15.38
N TYR A 102 27.24 -3.20 -15.99
CA TYR A 102 28.61 -3.71 -15.94
C TYR A 102 29.17 -3.98 -17.33
N ALA A 103 30.24 -3.30 -17.72
CA ALA A 103 30.90 -3.48 -19.01
C ALA A 103 31.48 -4.90 -19.15
N LEU A 104 31.06 -5.60 -20.20
CA LEU A 104 31.61 -6.89 -20.60
C LEU A 104 32.76 -6.70 -21.58
N ASP A 105 32.60 -5.77 -22.52
CA ASP A 105 33.56 -5.42 -23.54
C ASP A 105 33.44 -3.94 -23.97
N GLU A 106 34.04 -3.57 -25.10
CA GLU A 106 34.07 -2.20 -25.62
C GLU A 106 32.67 -1.66 -25.95
N ALA A 107 31.75 -2.51 -26.44
CA ALA A 107 30.43 -2.09 -26.91
C ALA A 107 29.29 -2.58 -26.00
N THR A 108 29.47 -3.71 -25.33
CA THR A 108 28.40 -4.41 -24.61
C THR A 108 28.57 -4.29 -23.10
N ALA A 109 27.46 -4.00 -22.41
CA ALA A 109 27.36 -4.10 -20.97
C ALA A 109 26.21 -5.02 -20.54
N LEU A 110 26.39 -5.64 -19.38
CA LEU A 110 25.37 -6.37 -18.64
C LEU A 110 24.48 -5.37 -17.91
N VAL A 111 23.17 -5.62 -17.90
CA VAL A 111 22.21 -4.93 -17.02
C VAL A 111 21.68 -5.94 -16.03
N GLN A 112 21.77 -5.66 -14.73
CA GLN A 112 21.28 -6.53 -13.67
C GLN A 112 20.33 -5.78 -12.77
N THR A 113 19.15 -6.33 -12.58
CA THR A 113 18.17 -5.85 -11.60
C THR A 113 17.59 -7.03 -10.82
N VAL A 114 17.08 -6.74 -9.63
CA VAL A 114 16.28 -7.66 -8.84
C VAL A 114 15.17 -6.88 -8.17
N ASP A 115 13.94 -7.35 -8.34
CA ASP A 115 12.80 -6.73 -7.70
C ASP A 115 11.86 -7.80 -7.15
N VAL A 116 11.50 -7.66 -5.87
CA VAL A 116 10.68 -8.62 -5.11
C VAL A 116 9.73 -7.83 -4.22
N PHE A 117 8.45 -8.18 -4.25
CA PHE A 117 7.43 -7.49 -3.46
C PHE A 117 6.29 -8.43 -3.10
N THR A 118 5.40 -7.94 -2.24
CA THR A 118 4.18 -8.64 -1.80
C THR A 118 3.05 -8.54 -2.84
N PRO A 119 2.04 -9.42 -2.81
CA PRO A 119 0.91 -9.38 -3.74
C PRO A 119 0.23 -8.00 -3.85
N SER A 120 0.09 -7.51 -5.09
CA SER A 120 -0.67 -6.31 -5.44
C SER A 120 -2.09 -6.61 -5.95
N VAL A 121 -2.36 -7.88 -6.25
CA VAL A 121 -3.61 -8.39 -6.81
C VAL A 121 -3.95 -9.71 -6.13
N ASP A 122 -5.24 -10.07 -6.12
CA ASP A 122 -5.71 -11.26 -5.42
C ASP A 122 -5.44 -12.56 -6.17
N ASP A 123 -5.52 -12.55 -7.50
CA ASP A 123 -5.31 -13.76 -8.29
C ASP A 123 -3.81 -14.13 -8.32
N PRO A 124 -3.43 -15.36 -7.91
CA PRO A 124 -2.03 -15.76 -7.85
C PRO A 124 -1.31 -15.74 -9.20
N TYR A 125 -2.01 -16.13 -10.26
CA TYR A 125 -1.44 -16.14 -11.61
C TYR A 125 -1.16 -14.71 -12.10
N GLN A 126 -2.13 -13.81 -11.94
CA GLN A 126 -1.96 -12.39 -12.26
C GLN A 126 -0.85 -11.76 -11.41
N PHE A 127 -0.76 -12.09 -10.12
CA PHE A 127 0.34 -11.57 -9.29
C PHE A 127 1.70 -12.02 -9.83
N GLY A 128 1.85 -13.28 -10.24
CA GLY A 128 3.03 -13.77 -10.94
C GLY A 128 3.38 -12.95 -12.18
N GLN A 129 2.37 -12.63 -13.00
CA GLN A 129 2.55 -11.78 -14.19
C GLN A 129 2.99 -10.36 -13.82
N VAL A 130 2.39 -9.76 -12.79
CA VAL A 130 2.77 -8.41 -12.30
C VAL A 130 4.21 -8.41 -11.78
N ALA A 131 4.59 -9.42 -10.99
CA ALA A 131 5.95 -9.58 -10.48
C ALA A 131 6.97 -9.66 -11.62
N ALA A 132 6.70 -10.46 -12.65
CA ALA A 132 7.56 -10.56 -13.82
C ALA A 132 7.63 -9.26 -14.63
N ALA A 133 6.50 -8.62 -14.89
CA ALA A 133 6.45 -7.35 -15.63
C ALA A 133 7.24 -6.24 -14.92
N ASN A 134 7.11 -6.14 -13.60
CA ASN A 134 7.85 -5.19 -12.79
C ASN A 134 9.35 -5.51 -12.80
N SER A 135 9.78 -6.75 -12.57
CA SER A 135 11.21 -7.10 -12.57
C SER A 135 11.90 -6.91 -13.92
N LEU A 136 11.15 -6.91 -15.03
CA LEU A 136 11.67 -6.59 -16.36
C LEU A 136 11.77 -5.08 -16.62
N SER A 137 11.04 -4.28 -15.84
CA SER A 137 10.81 -2.86 -16.11
C SER A 137 12.09 -2.03 -16.03
N ASP A 138 12.95 -2.26 -15.03
CA ASP A 138 14.22 -1.53 -14.90
C ASP A 138 15.14 -1.75 -16.11
N VAL A 139 15.16 -2.98 -16.65
CA VAL A 139 15.95 -3.29 -17.86
C VAL A 139 15.42 -2.47 -19.05
N TYR A 140 14.10 -2.37 -19.20
CA TYR A 140 13.48 -1.56 -20.24
C TYR A 140 13.71 -0.06 -20.04
N ALA A 141 13.64 0.43 -18.79
CA ALA A 141 13.87 1.84 -18.45
C ALA A 141 15.28 2.31 -18.85
N MET A 142 16.27 1.43 -18.76
CA MET A 142 17.64 1.71 -19.18
C MET A 142 17.85 1.66 -20.70
N GLY A 143 16.89 1.14 -21.48
CA GLY A 143 17.08 0.80 -22.91
C GLY A 143 17.83 -0.53 -23.12
N GLY A 144 17.74 -1.43 -22.14
CA GLY A 144 18.34 -2.76 -22.19
C GLY A 144 17.41 -3.80 -22.78
N ARG A 145 18.00 -4.88 -23.27
CA ARG A 145 17.29 -6.09 -23.70
C ARG A 145 17.43 -7.19 -22.64
N PRO A 146 16.35 -7.60 -21.97
CA PRO A 146 16.43 -8.68 -21.00
C PRO A 146 16.77 -10.02 -21.70
N LEU A 147 17.52 -10.87 -21.02
CA LEU A 147 18.10 -12.10 -21.58
C LEU A 147 17.73 -13.35 -20.78
N THR A 148 17.87 -13.33 -19.46
CA THR A 148 17.51 -14.46 -18.59
C THR A 148 16.95 -13.96 -17.26
N ALA A 149 16.23 -14.81 -16.54
CA ALA A 149 15.71 -14.50 -15.21
C ALA A 149 15.87 -15.67 -14.23
N LEU A 150 15.94 -15.32 -12.94
CA LEU A 150 15.89 -16.24 -11.80
C LEU A 150 14.72 -15.85 -10.89
N SER A 151 13.85 -16.78 -10.54
CA SER A 151 12.74 -16.49 -9.62
C SER A 151 13.21 -16.37 -8.18
N ILE A 152 12.66 -15.43 -7.41
CA ILE A 152 12.90 -15.29 -5.97
C ILE A 152 11.55 -15.32 -5.27
N VAL A 153 11.40 -16.26 -4.32
CA VAL A 153 10.12 -16.47 -3.63
C VAL A 153 10.30 -16.62 -2.13
N GLY A 154 9.60 -15.79 -1.35
CA GLY A 154 9.25 -16.07 0.04
C GLY A 154 7.80 -16.54 0.09
N PHE A 155 7.51 -17.70 0.66
CA PHE A 155 6.15 -18.24 0.67
C PHE A 155 5.83 -19.01 1.95
N PRO A 156 4.63 -18.83 2.53
CA PRO A 156 4.25 -19.52 3.76
C PRO A 156 3.79 -20.94 3.45
N VAL A 157 4.73 -21.85 3.19
CA VAL A 157 4.49 -23.24 2.71
C VAL A 157 3.64 -24.08 3.67
N ARG A 158 3.48 -23.63 4.92
CA ARG A 158 2.68 -24.29 5.96
C ARG A 158 1.29 -23.68 6.15
N LYS A 159 1.03 -22.48 5.60
CA LYS A 159 -0.24 -21.75 5.74
C LYS A 159 -1.06 -21.74 4.45
N LEU A 160 -0.41 -21.86 3.28
CA LEU A 160 -1.06 -21.78 1.98
C LEU A 160 -0.87 -23.06 1.16
N ALA A 161 -1.76 -23.21 0.16
CA ALA A 161 -1.71 -24.31 -0.79
C ALA A 161 -0.48 -24.23 -1.69
N ASP A 162 0.14 -25.37 -2.01
CA ASP A 162 1.20 -25.46 -3.01
C ASP A 162 0.71 -24.99 -4.40
N SER A 163 -0.60 -25.10 -4.68
CA SER A 163 -1.20 -24.61 -5.92
C SER A 163 -1.09 -23.09 -6.07
N VAL A 164 -1.14 -22.32 -4.97
CA VAL A 164 -0.98 -20.86 -5.02
C VAL A 164 0.42 -20.50 -5.51
N LEU A 165 1.44 -21.13 -4.93
CA LEU A 165 2.83 -20.95 -5.36
C LEU A 165 3.02 -21.35 -6.82
N ARG A 166 2.45 -22.49 -7.22
CA ARG A 166 2.48 -22.95 -8.62
C ARG A 166 1.88 -21.92 -9.57
N GLU A 167 0.73 -21.33 -9.23
CA GLU A 167 0.08 -20.34 -10.08
C GLU A 167 0.87 -19.02 -10.16
N ILE A 168 1.47 -18.56 -9.06
CA ILE A 168 2.39 -17.40 -9.07
C ILE A 168 3.56 -17.65 -10.01
N LEU A 169 4.23 -18.80 -9.89
CA LEU A 169 5.36 -19.13 -10.76
C LEU A 169 4.92 -19.30 -12.22
N ARG A 170 3.77 -19.93 -12.47
CA ARG A 170 3.21 -20.09 -13.82
C ARG A 170 2.95 -18.74 -14.48
N GLY A 171 2.30 -17.82 -13.78
CA GLY A 171 2.06 -16.46 -14.28
C GLY A 171 3.32 -15.69 -14.59
N GLY A 172 4.32 -15.77 -13.71
CA GLY A 172 5.60 -15.12 -13.94
C GLY A 172 6.37 -15.72 -15.12
N ILE A 173 6.39 -17.05 -15.24
CA ILE A 173 7.03 -17.75 -16.37
C ILE A 173 6.34 -17.39 -17.69
N ASP A 174 5.01 -17.40 -17.75
CA ASP A 174 4.26 -17.07 -18.96
C ASP A 174 4.53 -15.61 -19.40
N LYS A 175 4.61 -14.67 -18.44
CA LYS A 175 4.96 -13.28 -18.73
C LYS A 175 6.42 -13.09 -19.15
N MET A 176 7.35 -13.82 -18.54
CA MET A 176 8.76 -13.84 -18.97
C MET A 176 8.90 -14.44 -20.39
N ALA A 177 8.12 -15.46 -20.72
CA ALA A 177 8.06 -16.05 -22.06
C ALA A 177 7.52 -15.05 -23.10
N GLU A 178 6.49 -14.27 -22.77
CA GLU A 178 6.04 -13.13 -23.59
C GLU A 178 7.19 -12.13 -23.82
N ALA A 179 8.01 -11.90 -22.77
CA ALA A 179 9.22 -11.09 -22.83
C ALA A 179 10.41 -11.77 -23.55
N GLY A 180 10.26 -13.00 -24.05
CA GLY A 180 11.35 -13.75 -24.71
C GLY A 180 12.50 -14.09 -23.76
N VAL A 181 12.23 -14.11 -22.45
CA VAL A 181 13.20 -14.32 -21.37
C VAL A 181 12.95 -15.68 -20.73
N PRO A 182 13.85 -16.66 -20.85
CA PRO A 182 13.75 -17.89 -20.10
C PRO A 182 14.01 -17.68 -18.60
N VAL A 183 13.16 -18.26 -17.77
CA VAL A 183 13.44 -18.44 -16.33
C VAL A 183 14.29 -19.69 -16.17
N ILE A 184 15.56 -19.53 -15.79
CA ILE A 184 16.57 -20.61 -15.81
C ILE A 184 16.92 -21.15 -14.41
N GLY A 185 16.14 -20.78 -13.40
CA GLY A 185 16.36 -21.20 -12.02
C GLY A 185 15.70 -20.24 -11.04
N GLY A 186 16.08 -20.36 -9.77
CA GLY A 186 15.57 -19.49 -8.72
C GLY A 186 15.89 -19.96 -7.32
N HIS A 187 15.39 -19.22 -6.35
CA HIS A 187 15.51 -19.52 -4.93
C HIS A 187 14.18 -19.31 -4.21
N SER A 188 13.88 -20.19 -3.25
CA SER A 188 12.64 -20.14 -2.46
C SER A 188 12.93 -20.29 -0.97
N ILE A 189 12.25 -19.50 -0.14
CA ILE A 189 12.42 -19.45 1.32
C ILE A 189 11.03 -19.61 1.98
N ASP A 190 10.96 -20.39 3.07
CA ASP A 190 9.77 -20.45 3.94
C ASP A 190 9.66 -19.12 4.69
N ASP A 191 8.59 -18.37 4.42
CA ASP A 191 8.40 -17.00 4.91
C ASP A 191 6.94 -16.78 5.30
N ASP A 192 6.69 -16.03 6.37
CA ASP A 192 5.34 -15.74 6.85
C ASP A 192 4.52 -14.88 5.90
N GLN A 193 5.15 -14.02 5.10
CA GLN A 193 4.48 -13.21 4.06
C GLN A 193 4.93 -13.63 2.66
N ILE A 194 3.98 -13.63 1.73
CA ILE A 194 4.26 -13.89 0.31
C ILE A 194 5.13 -12.77 -0.25
N LYS A 195 6.26 -13.14 -0.84
CA LYS A 195 7.15 -12.27 -1.58
C LYS A 195 7.49 -12.98 -2.87
N ALA A 196 7.29 -12.33 -4.02
CA ALA A 196 7.64 -12.92 -5.30
C ALA A 196 8.24 -11.86 -6.21
N GLY A 197 9.14 -12.31 -7.08
CA GLY A 197 9.86 -11.46 -7.99
C GLY A 197 10.92 -12.22 -8.76
N PHE A 198 11.71 -11.49 -9.54
CA PHE A 198 12.74 -12.06 -10.37
C PHE A 198 14.01 -11.20 -10.31
N ALA A 199 15.15 -11.87 -10.31
CA ALA A 199 16.41 -11.26 -10.72
C ALA A 199 16.52 -11.41 -12.24
N VAL A 200 16.71 -10.29 -12.94
CA VAL A 200 16.76 -10.25 -14.40
C VAL A 200 18.16 -9.83 -14.83
N THR A 201 18.69 -10.58 -15.79
CA THR A 201 19.93 -10.24 -16.50
C THR A 201 19.60 -9.86 -17.92
N GLY A 202 20.05 -8.69 -18.34
CA GLY A 202 19.92 -8.15 -19.70
C GLY A 202 21.26 -7.71 -20.27
N LEU A 203 21.22 -7.27 -21.53
CA LEU A 203 22.34 -6.69 -22.24
C LEU A 203 21.96 -5.30 -22.74
N ILE A 204 22.94 -4.40 -22.76
CA ILE A 204 22.78 -3.05 -23.29
C ILE A 204 24.01 -2.63 -24.10
N ASP A 205 23.79 -1.84 -25.14
CA ASP A 205 24.85 -1.14 -25.86
C ASP A 205 25.29 0.07 -25.02
N LYS A 206 26.58 0.12 -24.68
CA LYS A 206 27.18 1.17 -23.84
C LYS A 206 26.96 2.57 -24.41
N ASN A 207 26.77 2.71 -25.73
CA ASN A 207 26.55 4.00 -26.38
C ASN A 207 25.07 4.40 -26.46
N ARG A 208 24.16 3.52 -26.00
CA ARG A 208 22.70 3.71 -26.07
C ARG A 208 22.03 3.63 -24.70
N VAL A 209 22.81 3.71 -23.62
CA VAL A 209 22.30 3.70 -22.25
C VAL A 209 21.44 4.95 -22.02
N THR A 210 20.17 4.73 -21.67
CA THR A 210 19.28 5.80 -21.26
C THR A 210 19.29 5.86 -19.74
N THR A 211 19.82 6.94 -19.17
CA THR A 211 19.87 7.13 -17.71
C THR A 211 18.74 8.06 -17.25
N ASN A 212 18.48 8.09 -15.95
CA ASN A 212 17.60 9.06 -15.32
C ASN A 212 18.25 10.47 -15.15
N ALA A 213 19.49 10.66 -15.59
CA ALA A 213 20.30 11.85 -15.34
C ALA A 213 20.51 12.75 -16.58
N GLY A 214 19.85 12.43 -17.69
CA GLY A 214 20.08 13.11 -18.98
C GLY A 214 19.07 14.20 -19.35
N ALA A 215 18.08 14.50 -18.49
CA ALA A 215 17.00 15.43 -18.83
C ALA A 215 17.51 16.85 -19.07
N ARG A 216 16.95 17.56 -20.05
CA ARG A 216 17.44 18.88 -20.50
C ARG A 216 16.37 19.94 -20.35
N ALA A 217 16.79 21.18 -20.11
CA ALA A 217 15.90 22.34 -20.06
C ALA A 217 15.05 22.42 -21.34
N GLY A 218 13.73 22.55 -21.17
CA GLY A 218 12.76 22.57 -22.26
C GLY A 218 12.21 21.20 -22.65
N ASP A 219 12.78 20.08 -22.21
CA ASP A 219 12.24 18.75 -22.54
C ASP A 219 10.78 18.60 -22.12
N VAL A 220 10.03 17.82 -22.89
CA VAL A 220 8.65 17.42 -22.57
C VAL A 220 8.69 16.12 -21.80
N LEU A 221 7.84 16.01 -20.77
CA LEU A 221 7.71 14.82 -19.94
C LEU A 221 6.54 13.96 -20.42
N ILE A 222 6.80 12.69 -20.73
CA ILE A 222 5.79 11.71 -21.16
C ILE A 222 5.74 10.58 -20.14
N LEU A 223 4.53 10.22 -19.69
CA LEU A 223 4.27 9.05 -18.86
C LEU A 223 3.48 8.02 -19.67
N THR A 224 3.86 6.75 -19.59
CA THR A 224 3.33 5.69 -20.47
C THR A 224 2.26 4.80 -19.87
N LYS A 225 1.97 4.93 -18.57
CA LYS A 225 0.87 4.21 -17.91
C LYS A 225 0.12 5.11 -16.93
N PRO A 226 -1.16 4.82 -16.65
CA PRO A 226 -1.92 5.56 -15.64
C PRO A 226 -1.40 5.33 -14.22
N LEU A 227 -1.73 6.26 -13.34
CA LEU A 227 -1.39 6.29 -11.92
C LEU A 227 -2.58 5.83 -11.06
N GLY A 228 -2.27 5.38 -9.85
CA GLY A 228 -3.24 5.03 -8.82
C GLY A 228 -3.30 3.54 -8.47
N THR A 229 -2.30 2.74 -8.87
CA THR A 229 -2.31 1.29 -8.55
C THR A 229 -2.30 1.02 -7.05
N GLY A 230 -1.57 1.82 -6.25
CA GLY A 230 -1.53 1.69 -4.80
C GLY A 230 -2.88 2.04 -4.15
N ILE A 231 -3.51 3.13 -4.62
CA ILE A 231 -4.87 3.51 -4.20
C ILE A 231 -5.88 2.41 -4.54
N VAL A 232 -5.83 1.83 -5.75
CA VAL A 232 -6.72 0.74 -6.17
C VAL A 232 -6.50 -0.52 -5.34
N ALA A 233 -5.24 -0.90 -5.09
CA ALA A 233 -4.92 -2.06 -4.25
C ALA A 233 -5.40 -1.86 -2.81
N PHE A 234 -5.24 -0.67 -2.23
CA PHE A 234 -5.73 -0.38 -0.90
C PHE A 234 -7.26 -0.36 -0.83
N ALA A 235 -7.93 0.23 -1.82
CA ALA A 235 -9.38 0.16 -1.96
C ALA A 235 -9.87 -1.30 -2.01
N LYS A 236 -9.10 -2.21 -2.63
CA LYS A 236 -9.41 -3.64 -2.64
C LYS A 236 -9.27 -4.28 -1.26
N GLN A 237 -8.17 -3.99 -0.56
CA GLN A 237 -7.92 -4.54 0.78
C GLN A 237 -9.04 -4.21 1.78
N ILE A 238 -9.65 -3.02 1.64
CA ILE A 238 -10.77 -2.59 2.49
C ILE A 238 -12.17 -2.87 1.90
N GLY A 239 -12.26 -3.62 0.78
CA GLY A 239 -13.53 -4.02 0.17
C GLY A 239 -14.31 -2.89 -0.52
N ARG A 240 -13.64 -1.81 -0.94
CA ARG A 240 -14.23 -0.62 -1.58
C ARG A 240 -13.84 -0.42 -3.06
N ALA A 241 -12.96 -1.27 -3.59
CA ALA A 241 -12.59 -1.21 -5.01
C ALA A 241 -13.75 -1.64 -5.92
N ARG A 242 -13.81 -1.04 -7.11
CA ARG A 242 -14.76 -1.36 -8.18
C ARG A 242 -14.06 -2.27 -9.18
N GLU A 243 -14.80 -3.20 -9.76
CA GLU A 243 -14.25 -4.15 -10.75
C GLU A 243 -13.57 -3.46 -11.94
N GLU A 244 -14.09 -2.32 -12.39
CA GLU A 244 -13.51 -1.54 -13.49
C GLU A 244 -12.09 -1.03 -13.16
N SER A 245 -11.88 -0.51 -11.94
CA SER A 245 -10.57 0.00 -11.52
C SER A 245 -9.57 -1.13 -11.30
N LEU A 246 -10.03 -2.25 -10.73
CA LEU A 246 -9.22 -3.47 -10.57
C LEU A 246 -8.78 -4.02 -11.93
N ALA A 247 -9.72 -4.20 -12.86
CA ALA A 247 -9.42 -4.74 -14.17
C ALA A 247 -8.47 -3.83 -14.96
N ALA A 248 -8.65 -2.50 -14.89
CA ALA A 248 -7.75 -1.54 -15.53
C ALA A 248 -6.34 -1.57 -14.92
N ALA A 249 -6.23 -1.57 -13.58
CA ALA A 249 -4.95 -1.66 -12.89
C ALA A 249 -4.23 -2.99 -13.20
N VAL A 250 -4.92 -4.13 -13.12
CA VAL A 250 -4.33 -5.45 -13.44
C VAL A 250 -3.82 -5.50 -14.88
N ARG A 251 -4.60 -5.03 -15.86
CA ARG A 251 -4.14 -4.97 -17.25
C ARG A 251 -2.88 -4.13 -17.38
N SER A 252 -2.88 -2.92 -16.82
CA SER A 252 -1.72 -2.02 -16.86
C SER A 252 -0.48 -2.61 -16.16
N MET A 253 -0.65 -3.20 -14.99
CA MET A 253 0.43 -3.82 -14.22
C MET A 253 1.00 -5.09 -14.88
N THR A 254 0.23 -5.79 -15.70
CA THR A 254 0.71 -6.98 -16.43
C THR A 254 1.25 -6.66 -17.82
N THR A 255 1.05 -5.44 -18.34
CA THR A 255 1.64 -4.99 -19.60
C THR A 255 3.15 -4.70 -19.44
N LEU A 256 3.97 -5.30 -20.31
CA LEU A 256 5.41 -5.05 -20.35
C LEU A 256 5.72 -3.64 -20.86
N ASN A 257 6.74 -2.98 -20.30
CA ASN A 257 7.27 -1.72 -20.83
C ASN A 257 8.08 -1.87 -22.14
N ARG A 258 8.09 -3.06 -22.75
CA ARG A 258 8.84 -3.40 -23.98
C ARG A 258 8.57 -2.44 -25.15
N SER A 259 7.30 -2.24 -25.50
CA SER A 259 6.95 -1.39 -26.65
C SER A 259 7.32 0.06 -26.39
N ALA A 260 7.09 0.54 -25.16
CA ALA A 260 7.48 1.88 -24.74
C ALA A 260 9.01 2.09 -24.82
N ALA A 261 9.81 1.11 -24.38
CA ALA A 261 11.27 1.16 -24.47
C ALA A 261 11.77 1.14 -25.93
N GLY A 262 11.13 0.36 -26.80
CA GLY A 262 11.46 0.34 -28.23
C GLY A 262 11.25 1.71 -28.89
N GLU A 263 10.13 2.37 -28.60
CA GLU A 263 9.83 3.71 -29.14
C GLU A 263 10.70 4.80 -28.51
N MET A 264 10.98 4.69 -27.20
CA MET A 264 11.91 5.54 -26.48
C MET A 264 13.30 5.55 -27.15
N GLU A 265 13.84 4.37 -27.41
CA GLU A 265 15.13 4.19 -28.08
C GLU A 265 15.14 4.75 -29.50
N ARG A 266 14.06 4.50 -30.26
CA ARG A 266 13.93 4.93 -31.66
C ARG A 266 13.89 6.45 -31.80
N HIS A 267 13.29 7.12 -30.83
CA HIS A 267 13.12 8.57 -30.83
C HIS A 267 14.23 9.33 -30.10
N GLY A 268 15.14 8.64 -29.41
CA GLY A 268 16.30 9.23 -28.76
C GLY A 268 15.91 10.17 -27.62
N VAL A 269 15.21 9.65 -26.60
CA VAL A 269 14.91 10.42 -25.39
C VAL A 269 16.20 10.82 -24.67
N HIS A 270 16.14 11.91 -23.91
CA HIS A 270 17.29 12.40 -23.14
C HIS A 270 17.44 11.71 -21.79
N ALA A 271 16.32 11.36 -21.14
CA ALA A 271 16.31 10.58 -19.90
C ALA A 271 15.07 9.69 -19.79
N CYS A 272 15.19 8.61 -19.02
CA CYS A 272 14.10 7.72 -18.68
C CYS A 272 14.30 7.10 -17.30
N THR A 273 13.18 6.78 -16.65
CA THR A 273 13.07 5.89 -15.49
C THR A 273 11.67 5.25 -15.54
N ASP A 274 11.36 4.29 -14.69
CA ASP A 274 10.00 3.76 -14.55
C ASP A 274 9.36 4.17 -13.22
N VAL A 275 8.07 4.53 -13.28
CA VAL A 275 7.35 4.99 -12.08
C VAL A 275 6.89 3.79 -11.27
N THR A 276 7.58 3.51 -10.17
CA THR A 276 7.30 2.36 -9.29
C THR A 276 7.00 2.78 -7.83
N GLY A 277 7.65 2.16 -6.83
CA GLY A 277 7.29 2.22 -5.42
C GLY A 277 7.42 3.59 -4.75
N PHE A 278 8.25 4.47 -5.29
CA PHE A 278 8.43 5.84 -4.80
C PHE A 278 7.38 6.83 -5.37
N GLY A 279 6.47 6.34 -6.21
CA GLY A 279 5.45 7.14 -6.86
C GLY A 279 6.04 8.10 -7.88
N LEU A 280 5.15 8.87 -8.54
CA LEU A 280 5.58 9.81 -9.58
C LEU A 280 6.53 10.87 -8.99
N MET A 281 6.21 11.40 -7.81
CA MET A 281 7.01 12.47 -7.20
C MET A 281 8.42 12.02 -6.82
N GLY A 282 8.59 10.80 -6.31
CA GLY A 282 9.92 10.29 -5.96
C GLY A 282 10.80 10.16 -7.19
N HIS A 283 10.30 9.45 -8.21
CA HIS A 283 11.02 9.20 -9.46
C HIS A 283 11.31 10.48 -10.26
N LEU A 284 10.34 11.39 -10.33
CA LEU A 284 10.52 12.67 -11.01
C LEU A 284 11.50 13.58 -10.26
N SER A 285 11.47 13.59 -8.92
CA SER A 285 12.42 14.36 -8.11
C SER A 285 13.85 13.86 -8.28
N GLU A 286 14.04 12.53 -8.36
CA GLU A 286 15.37 11.94 -8.59
C GLU A 286 15.89 12.28 -10.00
N MET A 287 15.05 12.15 -11.03
CA MET A 287 15.40 12.54 -12.40
C MET A 287 15.80 14.02 -12.48
N ALA A 288 15.01 14.90 -11.87
CA ALA A 288 15.28 16.34 -11.83
C ALA A 288 16.59 16.65 -11.12
N LEU A 289 16.82 16.03 -9.96
CA LEU A 289 18.03 16.20 -9.15
C LEU A 289 19.29 15.76 -9.91
N ARG A 290 19.28 14.56 -10.48
CA ARG A 290 20.44 14.00 -11.21
C ARG A 290 20.76 14.75 -12.49
N SER A 291 19.72 15.24 -13.16
CA SER A 291 19.87 16.01 -14.38
C SER A 291 20.23 17.48 -14.12
N GLY A 292 20.17 17.94 -12.86
CA GLY A 292 20.46 19.34 -12.49
C GLY A 292 19.44 20.32 -13.07
N VAL A 293 18.15 19.95 -13.08
CA VAL A 293 17.05 20.72 -13.66
C VAL A 293 15.88 20.82 -12.69
N ASP A 294 15.03 21.81 -12.89
CA ASP A 294 13.70 21.86 -12.29
C ASP A 294 12.65 21.41 -13.31
N VAL A 295 11.55 20.85 -12.83
CA VAL A 295 10.48 20.30 -13.67
C VAL A 295 9.12 20.83 -13.23
N GLU A 296 8.19 20.89 -14.17
CA GLU A 296 6.81 21.32 -13.95
C GLU A 296 5.87 20.28 -14.53
N ILE A 297 4.94 19.81 -13.72
CA ILE A 297 3.85 18.93 -14.17
C ILE A 297 2.51 19.60 -13.99
N ARG A 298 1.54 19.17 -14.79
CA ARG A 298 0.16 19.63 -14.74
C ARG A 298 -0.73 18.53 -14.20
N TRP A 299 -1.32 18.78 -13.03
CA TRP A 299 -2.14 17.77 -12.36
C TRP A 299 -3.33 17.30 -13.21
N ASP A 300 -3.96 18.22 -13.96
CA ASP A 300 -5.09 17.88 -14.83
C ASP A 300 -4.74 16.87 -15.92
N ASP A 301 -3.48 16.88 -16.37
CA ASP A 301 -2.98 16.09 -17.49
C ASP A 301 -2.46 14.72 -17.03
N LEU A 302 -2.40 14.46 -15.71
CA LEU A 302 -1.98 13.16 -15.19
C LEU A 302 -3.00 12.06 -15.55
N PRO A 303 -2.54 10.90 -16.04
CA PRO A 303 -3.41 9.78 -16.36
C PRO A 303 -3.75 9.04 -15.08
N TRP A 304 -5.04 8.91 -14.75
CA TRP A 304 -5.51 8.19 -13.56
C TRP A 304 -6.36 7.00 -13.97
N PHE A 305 -6.26 5.88 -13.24
CA PHE A 305 -7.18 4.76 -13.46
C PHE A 305 -8.62 5.16 -13.15
N PRO A 306 -9.62 4.45 -13.73
CA PRO A 306 -11.01 4.62 -13.39
C PRO A 306 -11.22 4.61 -11.86
N HIS A 307 -12.09 5.50 -11.38
CA HIS A 307 -12.49 5.62 -9.97
C HIS A 307 -11.41 6.08 -8.98
N VAL A 308 -10.15 6.28 -9.39
CA VAL A 308 -9.08 6.73 -8.48
C VAL A 308 -9.35 8.11 -7.88
N LEU A 309 -9.88 9.04 -8.67
CA LEU A 309 -10.26 10.37 -8.17
C LEU A 309 -11.38 10.28 -7.12
N GLN A 310 -12.33 9.35 -7.30
CA GLN A 310 -13.42 9.09 -6.36
C GLN A 310 -12.87 8.50 -5.06
N TYR A 311 -11.97 7.52 -5.15
CA TYR A 311 -11.32 6.93 -3.97
C TYR A 311 -10.55 7.97 -3.16
N ALA A 312 -9.78 8.82 -3.83
CA ALA A 312 -9.05 9.90 -3.19
C ALA A 312 -9.99 10.92 -2.52
N ALA A 313 -11.07 11.32 -3.20
CA ALA A 313 -12.09 12.19 -2.62
C ALA A 313 -12.74 11.57 -1.37
N GLU A 314 -12.94 10.26 -1.35
CA GLU A 314 -13.46 9.49 -0.21
C GLU A 314 -12.41 9.24 0.91
N GLY A 315 -11.20 9.76 0.78
CA GLY A 315 -10.10 9.59 1.73
C GLY A 315 -9.43 8.21 1.70
N ILE A 316 -9.63 7.43 0.62
CA ILE A 316 -8.99 6.13 0.44
C ILE A 316 -7.59 6.35 -0.14
N LEU A 317 -6.62 6.57 0.75
CA LEU A 317 -5.22 6.80 0.42
C LEU A 317 -4.33 5.82 1.22
N PRO A 318 -3.45 5.03 0.57
CA PRO A 318 -2.56 4.12 1.28
C PRO A 318 -1.47 4.85 2.05
N GLY A 319 -1.03 4.31 3.19
CA GLY A 319 0.06 4.89 4.00
C GLY A 319 1.41 5.00 3.27
N GLY A 320 1.59 4.33 2.14
CA GLY A 320 2.77 4.50 1.27
C GLY A 320 2.93 5.92 0.73
N ILE A 321 1.84 6.69 0.63
CA ILE A 321 1.85 8.11 0.24
C ILE A 321 2.64 8.94 1.26
N GLU A 322 2.36 8.79 2.55
CA GLU A 322 3.04 9.54 3.61
C GLU A 322 4.54 9.24 3.65
N ARG A 323 4.91 7.96 3.54
CA ARG A 323 6.31 7.54 3.45
C ARG A 323 7.03 8.17 2.24
N ASN A 324 6.37 8.23 1.09
CA ASN A 324 6.95 8.82 -0.12
C ASN A 324 7.07 10.35 0.02
N LYS A 325 6.09 11.02 0.67
CA LYS A 325 6.18 12.44 1.03
C LYS A 325 7.32 12.75 1.98
N GLU A 326 7.53 11.93 3.01
CA GLU A 326 8.66 12.09 3.94
C GLU A 326 10.01 12.04 3.22
N SER A 327 10.11 11.23 2.17
CA SER A 327 11.34 11.03 1.40
C SER A 327 11.63 12.18 0.42
N CYS A 328 10.64 12.64 -0.35
CA CYS A 328 10.87 13.61 -1.45
C CYS A 328 10.00 14.88 -1.40
N GLY A 329 9.08 15.01 -0.44
CA GLY A 329 8.13 16.12 -0.35
C GLY A 329 8.78 17.50 -0.21
N SER A 330 9.99 17.58 0.37
CA SER A 330 10.74 18.84 0.48
C SER A 330 11.18 19.44 -0.87
N ARG A 331 11.12 18.65 -1.95
CA ARG A 331 11.44 19.08 -3.33
C ARG A 331 10.21 19.39 -4.16
N VAL A 332 9.01 19.15 -3.62
CA VAL A 332 7.75 19.27 -4.34
C VAL A 332 7.05 20.56 -3.93
N TYR A 333 6.73 21.40 -4.92
CA TYR A 333 6.11 22.71 -4.75
C TYR A 333 4.77 22.71 -5.50
N ALA A 334 3.67 22.75 -4.75
CA ALA A 334 2.33 22.78 -5.31
C ALA A 334 1.82 24.24 -5.42
N GLY A 335 1.20 24.58 -6.54
CA GLY A 335 0.49 25.85 -6.71
C GLY A 335 -0.72 25.95 -5.76
N GLU A 336 -1.18 27.17 -5.46
CA GLU A 336 -2.24 27.43 -4.47
C GLU A 336 -3.56 26.69 -4.74
N GLU A 337 -3.86 26.43 -6.01
CA GLU A 337 -5.09 25.72 -6.43
C GLU A 337 -4.98 24.19 -6.36
N VAL A 338 -3.80 23.63 -6.11
CA VAL A 338 -3.59 22.19 -5.96
C VAL A 338 -3.89 21.81 -4.51
N GLY A 339 -5.09 21.26 -4.28
CA GLY A 339 -5.50 20.80 -2.95
C GLY A 339 -4.62 19.66 -2.41
N GLU A 340 -4.60 19.50 -1.08
CA GLU A 340 -3.79 18.48 -0.38
C GLU A 340 -4.01 17.07 -0.96
N VAL A 341 -5.26 16.62 -1.08
CA VAL A 341 -5.57 15.29 -1.64
C VAL A 341 -5.06 15.15 -3.09
N MET A 342 -5.10 16.22 -3.90
CA MET A 342 -4.59 16.18 -5.27
C MET A 342 -3.07 15.97 -5.29
N LEU A 343 -2.36 16.65 -4.38
CA LEU A 343 -0.93 16.51 -4.19
C LEU A 343 -0.57 15.11 -3.67
N ASP A 344 -1.31 14.61 -2.69
CA ASP A 344 -1.11 13.31 -2.05
C ASP A 344 -1.13 12.14 -3.04
N MET A 345 -2.06 12.18 -3.99
CA MET A 345 -2.17 11.17 -5.03
C MET A 345 -0.90 11.05 -5.89
N CYS A 346 -0.13 12.13 -6.05
CA CYS A 346 1.11 12.11 -6.83
C CYS A 346 2.24 11.33 -6.14
N PHE A 347 2.10 11.04 -4.84
CA PHE A 347 3.01 10.21 -4.06
C PHE A 347 2.57 8.75 -3.97
N ASP A 348 1.44 8.37 -4.58
CA ASP A 348 0.96 6.99 -4.56
C ASP A 348 2.00 6.05 -5.17
N ALA A 349 2.28 4.94 -4.47
CA ALA A 349 3.22 3.94 -4.94
C ALA A 349 2.63 3.21 -6.16
N GLN A 350 3.39 3.17 -7.25
CA GLN A 350 2.96 2.47 -8.46
C GLN A 350 3.58 1.07 -8.51
N THR A 351 2.77 0.04 -8.64
CA THR A 351 3.28 -1.32 -8.89
C THR A 351 3.36 -1.55 -10.39
N SER A 352 4.52 -1.95 -10.92
CA SER A 352 4.72 -2.19 -12.37
C SER A 352 4.22 -1.04 -13.26
N GLY A 353 4.52 0.20 -12.87
CA GLY A 353 4.08 1.40 -13.59
C GLY A 353 4.77 1.61 -14.94
N GLY A 354 4.52 2.78 -15.52
CA GLY A 354 5.01 3.12 -16.86
C GLY A 354 6.38 3.77 -16.82
N LEU A 355 7.03 3.79 -17.98
CA LEU A 355 8.19 4.65 -18.23
C LEU A 355 7.78 6.13 -18.17
N LEU A 356 8.64 6.92 -17.52
CA LEU A 356 8.65 8.38 -17.46
C LEU A 356 9.84 8.86 -18.30
N MET A 357 9.56 9.57 -19.40
CA MET A 357 10.55 9.98 -20.39
C MET A 357 10.69 11.50 -20.46
N ALA A 358 11.92 12.00 -20.58
CA ALA A 358 12.22 13.38 -20.95
C ALA A 358 12.72 13.43 -22.40
N VAL A 359 12.02 14.16 -23.26
CA VAL A 359 12.29 14.19 -24.71
C VAL A 359 12.24 15.62 -25.26
N ALA A 360 13.05 15.89 -26.29
CA ALA A 360 13.06 17.19 -26.95
C ALA A 360 11.65 17.60 -27.46
N PRO A 361 11.24 18.88 -27.32
CA PRO A 361 9.90 19.37 -27.73
C PRO A 361 9.50 19.03 -29.16
N GLU A 362 10.44 19.14 -30.09
CA GLU A 362 10.26 18.86 -31.52
C GLU A 362 10.02 17.38 -31.82
N THR A 363 10.34 16.49 -30.87
CA THR A 363 10.15 15.04 -30.99
C THR A 363 8.97 14.53 -30.16
N ALA A 364 8.56 15.26 -29.12
CA ALA A 364 7.53 14.83 -28.17
C ALA A 364 6.22 14.38 -28.84
N VAL A 365 5.67 15.17 -29.77
CA VAL A 365 4.41 14.83 -30.46
C VAL A 365 4.57 13.59 -31.34
N ARG A 366 5.72 13.42 -32.00
CA ARG A 366 6.00 12.24 -32.82
C ARG A 366 6.15 10.99 -31.96
N LEU A 367 6.87 11.08 -30.84
CA LEU A 367 7.03 9.98 -29.90
C LEU A 367 5.69 9.56 -29.30
N LEU A 368 4.87 10.52 -28.83
CA LEU A 368 3.55 10.23 -28.29
C LEU A 368 2.66 9.49 -29.30
N LYS A 369 2.64 9.95 -30.55
CA LYS A 369 1.91 9.26 -31.62
C LYS A 369 2.47 7.85 -31.85
N SER A 370 3.79 7.68 -31.88
CA SER A 370 4.42 6.37 -32.09
C SER A 370 4.10 5.38 -30.95
N LEU A 371 4.07 5.87 -29.71
CA LEU A 371 3.65 5.10 -28.54
C LEU A 371 2.20 4.61 -28.69
N HIS A 372 1.28 5.49 -29.08
CA HIS A 372 -0.13 5.13 -29.35
C HIS A 372 -0.25 4.12 -30.49
N ASP A 373 0.44 4.34 -31.61
CA ASP A 373 0.45 3.42 -32.76
C ASP A 373 1.04 2.04 -32.38
N ALA A 374 1.95 1.98 -31.39
CA ALA A 374 2.53 0.76 -30.84
C ALA A 374 1.69 0.11 -29.74
N GLY A 375 0.47 0.61 -29.46
CA GLY A 375 -0.47 0.06 -28.49
C GLY A 375 -0.28 0.56 -27.05
N VAL A 376 0.54 1.58 -26.81
CA VAL A 376 0.72 2.23 -25.50
C VAL A 376 -0.25 3.41 -25.39
N GLU A 377 -1.55 3.12 -25.51
CA GLU A 377 -2.63 4.12 -25.66
C GLU A 377 -2.77 5.10 -24.47
N ASP A 378 -2.41 4.65 -23.27
CA ASP A 378 -2.46 5.47 -22.06
C ASP A 378 -1.30 6.49 -21.96
N ALA A 379 -0.37 6.48 -22.91
CA ALA A 379 0.74 7.43 -22.91
C ALA A 379 0.24 8.88 -23.01
N CYS A 380 0.77 9.77 -22.20
CA CYS A 380 0.39 11.17 -22.19
C CYS A 380 1.55 12.10 -21.83
N ILE A 381 1.48 13.34 -22.33
CA ILE A 381 2.37 14.42 -21.90
C ILE A 381 1.85 14.94 -20.56
N ILE A 382 2.69 14.93 -19.53
CA ILE A 382 2.32 15.33 -18.17
C ILE A 382 2.92 16.66 -17.73
N GLY A 383 3.88 17.19 -18.50
CA GLY A 383 4.65 18.36 -18.09
C GLY A 383 5.87 18.62 -18.94
N LYS A 384 6.79 19.40 -18.40
CA LYS A 384 8.05 19.78 -19.05
C LYS A 384 9.15 19.99 -18.02
N VAL A 385 10.39 19.85 -18.47
CA VAL A 385 11.57 20.34 -17.78
C VAL A 385 11.66 21.84 -18.02
N ARG A 386 11.82 22.60 -16.93
CA ARG A 386 11.91 24.06 -16.99
C ARG A 386 13.34 24.48 -17.36
N GLN A 387 14.10 24.92 -16.36
CA GLN A 387 15.46 25.41 -16.49
C GLN A 387 16.43 24.49 -15.72
N LYS A 388 17.73 24.75 -15.87
CA LYS A 388 18.72 24.21 -14.92
C LYS A 388 18.37 24.67 -13.50
N GLY A 389 18.48 23.77 -12.54
CA GLY A 389 17.96 23.97 -11.19
C GLY A 389 18.50 22.98 -10.18
N GLU A 390 17.82 22.86 -9.05
CA GLU A 390 18.26 22.10 -7.87
C GLU A 390 17.51 20.76 -7.72
N GLY A 391 16.74 20.36 -8.74
CA GLY A 391 15.89 19.18 -8.68
C GLY A 391 14.54 19.47 -8.02
N ARG A 392 13.93 20.61 -8.31
CA ARG A 392 12.60 20.98 -7.79
C ARG A 392 11.50 20.52 -8.73
N VAL A 393 10.41 20.01 -8.16
CA VAL A 393 9.21 19.56 -8.87
C VAL A 393 8.07 20.53 -8.58
N TYR A 394 7.62 21.24 -9.60
CA TYR A 394 6.47 22.14 -9.52
C TYR A 394 5.21 21.42 -10.01
N ILE A 395 4.11 21.53 -9.28
CA ILE A 395 2.82 20.97 -9.66
C ILE A 395 1.81 22.10 -9.78
N GLU A 396 1.24 22.26 -10.97
CA GLU A 396 0.23 23.25 -11.26
C GLU A 396 -1.10 22.58 -11.67
N THR A 397 -2.20 23.30 -11.49
CA THR A 397 -3.50 22.93 -12.03
C THR A 397 -4.07 24.09 -12.83
N SER A 398 -4.83 23.77 -13.87
CA SER A 398 -5.67 24.68 -14.63
C SER A 398 -7.13 24.60 -14.21
N GLY A 399 -7.47 23.76 -13.23
CA GLY A 399 -8.81 23.58 -12.71
C GLY A 399 -9.77 22.89 -13.69
N LYS A 400 -9.26 22.36 -14.81
CA LYS A 400 -10.04 21.65 -15.84
C LYS A 400 -10.56 20.32 -15.34
N ARG A 401 -9.79 19.67 -14.45
CA ARG A 401 -10.15 18.45 -13.74
C ARG A 401 -10.21 18.76 -12.26
N ARG A 402 -11.22 18.21 -11.58
CA ARG A 402 -11.41 18.39 -10.14
C ARG A 402 -11.70 17.05 -9.49
N LEU A 403 -11.34 16.92 -8.22
CA LEU A 403 -11.81 15.81 -7.42
C LEU A 403 -13.34 15.85 -7.33
N PRO A 404 -14.02 14.70 -7.46
CA PRO A 404 -15.47 14.61 -7.26
C PRO A 404 -15.85 15.14 -5.88
N MET A 405 -16.98 15.84 -5.77
CA MET A 405 -17.54 16.16 -4.46
C MET A 405 -17.97 14.87 -3.77
N THR A 406 -17.55 14.66 -2.53
CA THR A 406 -18.06 13.57 -1.72
C THR A 406 -19.54 13.79 -1.45
N THR A 407 -20.40 13.04 -2.14
CA THR A 407 -21.75 12.82 -1.63
C THR A 407 -21.58 12.08 -0.32
N LYS A 408 -22.02 12.66 0.82
CA LYS A 408 -22.16 11.90 2.06
C LYS A 408 -22.79 10.56 1.70
N ALA A 409 -22.08 9.47 1.96
CA ALA A 409 -22.66 8.15 1.79
C ALA A 409 -23.98 8.13 2.59
N PRO A 410 -25.10 7.62 2.02
CA PRO A 410 -26.26 7.35 2.85
C PRO A 410 -25.79 6.43 3.98
N GLU A 411 -26.11 6.81 5.22
CA GLU A 411 -25.85 5.98 6.39
C GLU A 411 -26.26 4.56 6.05
N SER A 412 -25.30 3.63 6.13
CA SER A 412 -25.54 2.22 5.88
C SER A 412 -26.68 1.79 6.78
N THR A 413 -27.86 1.56 6.20
CA THR A 413 -28.99 0.99 6.91
C THR A 413 -28.52 -0.38 7.43
N PRO A 414 -28.56 -0.64 8.75
CA PRO A 414 -28.16 -1.94 9.24
C PRO A 414 -29.08 -2.99 8.62
N ALA A 415 -28.47 -3.98 7.98
CA ALA A 415 -29.17 -5.11 7.42
C ALA A 415 -30.06 -5.71 8.51
N THR A 416 -31.37 -5.70 8.27
CA THR A 416 -32.35 -6.37 9.13
C THR A 416 -32.14 -7.87 8.96
N GLN A 417 -31.25 -8.44 9.77
CA GLN A 417 -31.26 -9.86 10.04
C GLN A 417 -32.51 -10.14 10.89
N THR A 418 -33.55 -10.64 10.22
CA THR A 418 -34.72 -11.23 10.87
C THR A 418 -34.32 -12.59 11.44
N THR A 419 -33.63 -12.59 12.59
CA THR A 419 -33.55 -13.76 13.45
C THR A 419 -34.75 -13.75 14.39
N ALA A 420 -35.80 -14.47 14.02
CA ALA A 420 -36.88 -14.82 14.94
C ALA A 420 -36.31 -15.81 15.97
N CYS A 421 -36.18 -15.38 17.22
CA CYS A 421 -35.79 -16.23 18.33
C CYS A 421 -36.52 -15.79 19.60
N CYS A 422 -37.66 -16.43 19.89
CA CYS A 422 -38.26 -16.74 21.20
C CYS A 422 -39.73 -17.21 20.96
N SER A 423 -40.04 -18.51 21.03
CA SER A 423 -40.38 -19.34 22.23
C SER A 423 -41.86 -19.26 22.61
N PRO A 424 -42.46 -20.36 23.13
CA PRO A 424 -42.96 -20.21 24.50
C PRO A 424 -42.83 -21.51 25.32
N ASP A 425 -42.21 -21.40 26.50
CA ASP A 425 -42.74 -22.06 27.69
C ASP A 425 -42.12 -21.46 28.96
N ALA A 426 -42.95 -21.43 30.00
CA ALA A 426 -42.67 -21.14 31.42
C ALA A 426 -42.69 -19.66 31.89
N THR A 427 -43.92 -19.19 32.14
CA THR A 427 -44.43 -18.69 33.44
C THR A 427 -43.46 -18.02 34.44
N SER A 428 -43.70 -16.76 34.81
CA SER A 428 -44.29 -16.38 36.11
C SER A 428 -44.52 -14.87 36.20
N ALA A 429 -45.63 -14.49 36.83
CA ALA A 429 -46.15 -13.14 36.99
C ALA A 429 -45.39 -12.30 38.02
N CYS A 430 -45.34 -10.99 37.82
CA CYS A 430 -45.83 -10.02 38.82
C CYS A 430 -45.86 -8.60 38.23
N CYS A 431 -47.07 -8.08 38.04
CA CYS A 431 -47.34 -6.68 37.75
C CYS A 431 -47.12 -5.82 39.00
N SER A 432 -46.59 -4.61 38.84
CA SER A 432 -47.10 -3.45 39.56
C SER A 432 -46.91 -2.17 38.74
N GLU A 433 -47.89 -1.30 38.85
CA GLU A 433 -48.27 -0.25 37.91
C GLU A 433 -47.33 0.96 37.93
N GLY A 434 -47.09 1.52 36.74
CA GLY A 434 -46.43 2.82 36.55
C GLY A 434 -46.57 3.28 35.10
N ALA A 435 -47.64 4.03 34.83
CA ALA A 435 -47.97 4.80 33.62
C ALA A 435 -47.12 4.59 32.35
N ALA A 436 -47.73 4.03 31.30
CA ALA A 436 -47.18 4.05 29.95
C ALA A 436 -47.11 5.50 29.42
N PRO A 437 -45.96 5.99 28.91
CA PRO A 437 -45.94 7.18 28.08
C PRO A 437 -46.34 6.84 26.65
N SER A 438 -47.03 7.80 26.04
CA SER A 438 -47.69 7.77 24.74
C SER A 438 -46.79 7.37 23.57
N ALA A 439 -47.38 6.62 22.64
CA ALA A 439 -46.78 6.11 21.40
C ALA A 439 -46.61 7.18 20.29
N GLU A 440 -45.92 8.28 20.59
CA GLU A 440 -45.62 9.36 19.61
C GLU A 440 -44.18 9.87 19.65
N ALA A 441 -43.24 9.09 20.20
CA ALA A 441 -41.81 9.39 20.07
C ALA A 441 -41.24 8.57 18.90
N GLY A 442 -40.84 9.24 17.81
CA GLY A 442 -40.00 8.60 16.79
C GLY A 442 -38.70 8.03 17.40
N THR A 443 -37.90 7.29 16.62
CA THR A 443 -36.67 6.61 17.09
C THR A 443 -35.75 7.54 17.91
N GLU A 444 -35.68 8.82 17.54
CA GLU A 444 -34.92 9.85 18.26
C GLU A 444 -35.46 10.14 19.67
N GLY A 445 -36.79 10.20 19.83
CA GLY A 445 -37.42 10.39 21.14
C GLY A 445 -37.31 9.14 22.02
N LEU A 446 -37.35 7.94 21.45
CA LEU A 446 -37.09 6.69 22.18
C LEU A 446 -35.62 6.61 22.64
N TYR A 447 -34.68 7.05 21.79
CA TYR A 447 -33.28 7.13 22.14
C TYR A 447 -33.03 8.13 23.27
N GLN A 448 -33.66 9.31 23.22
CA GLN A 448 -33.56 10.28 24.30
C GLN A 448 -34.14 9.75 25.62
N GLN A 449 -35.28 9.06 25.58
CA GLN A 449 -35.85 8.40 26.76
C GLN A 449 -34.92 7.33 27.34
N PHE A 450 -34.25 6.56 26.48
CA PHE A 450 -33.23 5.59 26.91
C PHE A 450 -32.05 6.28 27.59
N LEU A 451 -31.51 7.35 27.00
CA LEU A 451 -30.41 8.12 27.59
C LEU A 451 -30.80 8.73 28.95
N ASP A 452 -32.00 9.28 29.06
CA ASP A 452 -32.52 9.86 30.30
C ASP A 452 -32.69 8.76 31.37
N ALA A 453 -33.22 7.59 31.00
CA ALA A 453 -33.35 6.45 31.90
C ALA A 453 -31.99 5.92 32.38
N ALA A 454 -31.02 5.77 31.46
CA ALA A 454 -29.67 5.33 31.79
C ALA A 454 -28.93 6.34 32.70
N GLY A 455 -29.21 7.63 32.53
CA GLY A 455 -28.64 8.72 33.31
C GLY A 455 -29.25 8.91 34.71
N ARG A 456 -30.43 8.35 35.01
CA ARG A 456 -31.08 8.50 36.33
C ARG A 456 -30.25 7.88 37.46
N PRO A 457 -30.16 8.52 38.64
CA PRO A 457 -29.52 7.91 39.80
C PRO A 457 -30.13 6.55 40.16
N GLY A 458 -29.27 5.62 40.58
CA GLY A 458 -29.65 4.30 41.07
C GLY A 458 -28.63 3.83 42.12
N ASN A 459 -28.04 2.66 41.94
CA ASN A 459 -26.90 2.21 42.78
C ASN A 459 -25.64 3.08 42.59
N LEU A 460 -25.53 3.76 41.45
CA LEU A 460 -24.53 4.80 41.22
C LEU A 460 -25.24 6.15 41.18
N ASP A 461 -24.66 7.12 41.88
CA ASP A 461 -25.16 8.50 41.87
C ASP A 461 -24.85 9.21 40.53
N ALA A 462 -25.48 10.37 40.33
CA ALA A 462 -25.32 11.15 39.11
C ALA A 462 -23.86 11.62 38.91
N PHE A 463 -23.16 11.91 40.01
CA PHE A 463 -21.77 12.34 39.99
C PHE A 463 -20.87 11.23 39.43
N THR A 464 -20.94 10.04 39.99
CA THR A 464 -20.16 8.86 39.57
C THR A 464 -20.45 8.49 38.12
N LYS A 465 -21.72 8.52 37.70
CA LYS A 465 -22.09 8.27 36.30
C LYS A 465 -21.49 9.29 35.34
N GLN A 466 -21.47 10.56 35.73
CA GLN A 466 -20.87 11.63 34.93
C GLN A 466 -19.35 11.46 34.79
N ALA A 467 -18.66 11.03 35.84
CA ALA A 467 -17.23 10.70 35.79
C ALA A 467 -16.95 9.52 34.83
N ILE A 468 -17.76 8.47 34.88
CA ILE A 468 -17.66 7.31 33.97
C ILE A 468 -17.87 7.76 32.51
N GLN A 469 -18.84 8.64 32.25
CA GLN A 469 -19.09 9.17 30.90
C GLN A 469 -17.92 9.97 30.35
N ILE A 470 -17.21 10.75 31.18
CA ILE A 470 -15.96 11.43 30.79
C ILE A 470 -14.90 10.39 30.42
N ALA A 471 -14.66 9.39 31.28
CA ALA A 471 -13.67 8.34 31.04
C ALA A 471 -13.94 7.57 29.74
N LEU A 472 -15.20 7.17 29.49
CA LEU A 472 -15.62 6.47 28.28
C LEU A 472 -15.49 7.35 27.03
N SER A 473 -15.79 8.64 27.13
CA SER A 473 -15.63 9.58 26.01
C SER A 473 -14.15 9.72 25.60
N VAL A 474 -13.23 9.71 26.57
CA VAL A 474 -11.78 9.75 26.34
C VAL A 474 -11.28 8.42 25.78
N ALA A 475 -11.72 7.28 26.33
CA ALA A 475 -11.31 5.95 25.88
C ALA A 475 -11.81 5.65 24.44
N THR A 476 -13.02 6.07 24.10
CA THR A 476 -13.59 5.91 22.75
C THR A 476 -13.19 7.03 21.79
N ARG A 477 -12.47 8.06 22.27
CA ARG A 477 -12.01 9.23 21.49
C ARG A 477 -13.15 10.01 20.83
N CYS A 478 -14.33 10.07 21.46
CA CYS A 478 -15.45 10.88 21.00
C CYS A 478 -15.33 12.33 21.51
N GLU A 479 -14.83 13.24 20.68
CA GLU A 479 -14.66 14.67 21.03
C GLU A 479 -15.99 15.40 21.32
N PRO A 480 -17.06 15.25 20.52
CA PRO A 480 -18.34 15.88 20.83
C PRO A 480 -18.93 15.40 22.16
N CYS A 481 -18.82 14.09 22.44
CA CYS A 481 -19.28 13.50 23.69
C CYS A 481 -18.49 14.07 24.87
N LEU A 482 -17.16 14.11 24.76
CA LEU A 482 -16.28 14.63 25.80
C LEU A 482 -16.62 16.10 26.12
N LYS A 483 -16.79 16.95 25.11
CA LYS A 483 -17.18 18.35 25.30
C LYS A 483 -18.52 18.47 26.04
N ALA A 484 -19.54 17.72 25.62
CA ALA A 484 -20.85 17.74 26.24
C ALA A 484 -20.81 17.26 27.70
N HIS A 485 -20.09 16.16 27.99
CA HIS A 485 -19.99 15.63 29.34
C HIS A 485 -19.10 16.47 30.25
N MET A 486 -18.04 17.10 29.73
CA MET A 486 -17.23 18.06 30.50
C MET A 486 -18.05 19.31 30.87
N GLN A 487 -18.91 19.79 29.98
CA GLN A 487 -19.81 20.91 30.29
C GLN A 487 -20.84 20.54 31.35
N LYS A 488 -21.50 19.38 31.21
CA LYS A 488 -22.45 18.86 32.22
C LYS A 488 -21.78 18.64 33.58
N ALA A 489 -20.56 18.13 33.61
CA ALA A 489 -19.80 17.94 34.84
C ALA A 489 -19.53 19.27 35.57
N ARG A 490 -19.10 20.31 34.84
CA ARG A 490 -18.90 21.66 35.41
C ARG A 490 -20.20 22.22 36.01
N GLN A 491 -21.32 22.06 35.31
CA GLN A 491 -22.64 22.49 35.80
C GLN A 491 -23.10 21.66 37.01
N GLY A 492 -22.71 20.39 37.08
CA GLY A 492 -22.96 19.47 38.18
C GLY A 492 -22.00 19.60 39.37
N GLY A 493 -21.11 20.59 39.38
CA GLY A 493 -20.23 20.89 40.51
C GLY A 493 -18.88 20.16 40.54
N PHE A 494 -18.48 19.48 39.45
CA PHE A 494 -17.14 18.89 39.37
C PHE A 494 -16.05 19.97 39.43
N THR A 495 -15.02 19.71 40.23
CA THR A 495 -13.76 20.45 40.15
C THR A 495 -12.98 20.05 38.90
N PRO A 496 -12.07 20.92 38.40
CA PRO A 496 -11.17 20.56 37.30
C PRO A 496 -10.34 19.31 37.59
N ALA A 497 -9.93 19.10 38.84
CA ALA A 497 -9.13 17.94 39.25
C ALA A 497 -9.93 16.63 39.14
N GLU A 498 -11.19 16.61 39.55
CA GLU A 498 -12.05 15.41 39.45
C GLU A 498 -12.35 15.06 37.97
N MET A 499 -12.49 16.07 37.11
CA MET A 499 -12.64 15.86 35.67
C MET A 499 -11.35 15.33 35.03
N ASP A 500 -10.19 15.84 35.44
CA ASP A 500 -8.88 15.36 35.02
C ASP A 500 -8.67 13.91 35.44
N GLU A 501 -9.00 13.56 36.69
CA GLU A 501 -8.87 12.20 37.22
C GLU A 501 -9.74 11.20 36.45
N ALA A 502 -11.01 11.53 36.22
CA ALA A 502 -11.91 10.71 35.40
C ALA A 502 -11.39 10.55 33.96
N ALA A 503 -10.87 11.61 33.35
CA ALA A 503 -10.29 11.54 32.02
C ALA A 503 -9.02 10.68 31.96
N MET A 504 -8.16 10.74 32.98
CA MET A 504 -6.94 9.94 33.06
C MET A 504 -7.23 8.44 33.15
N LEU A 505 -8.34 8.04 33.80
CA LEU A 505 -8.80 6.65 33.73
C LEU A 505 -9.09 6.23 32.28
N GLY A 506 -9.72 7.09 31.47
CA GLY A 506 -9.92 6.84 30.05
C GLY A 506 -8.60 6.78 29.26
N VAL A 507 -7.64 7.65 29.59
CA VAL A 507 -6.28 7.63 28.98
C VAL A 507 -5.54 6.33 29.30
N ALA A 508 -5.69 5.77 30.50
CA ALA A 508 -5.02 4.52 30.87
C ALA A 508 -5.43 3.34 29.95
N PHE A 509 -6.66 3.32 29.46
CA PHE A 509 -7.14 2.32 28.49
C PHE A 509 -6.88 2.71 27.03
N GLY A 510 -6.87 4.01 26.71
CA GLY A 510 -6.74 4.52 25.34
C GLY A 510 -5.32 4.91 24.89
N GLY A 511 -4.36 4.94 25.82
CA GLY A 511 -2.96 5.29 25.57
C GLY A 511 -2.73 6.73 25.11
N SER A 512 -1.55 6.99 24.53
CA SER A 512 -1.11 8.32 24.11
C SER A 512 -2.08 9.07 23.17
N PRO A 513 -2.79 8.43 22.22
CA PRO A 513 -3.78 9.12 21.38
C PRO A 513 -4.94 9.72 22.17
N SER A 514 -5.43 9.02 23.21
CA SER A 514 -6.48 9.54 24.10
C SER A 514 -5.97 10.69 24.97
N LEU A 515 -4.69 10.66 25.38
CA LEU A 515 -4.06 11.78 26.07
C LEU A 515 -4.00 13.03 25.19
N VAL A 516 -3.53 12.91 23.94
CA VAL A 516 -3.41 14.04 22.99
C VAL A 516 -4.78 14.65 22.71
N MET A 517 -5.80 13.83 22.46
CA MET A 517 -7.16 14.28 22.23
C MET A 517 -7.73 14.99 23.48
N TYR A 518 -7.56 14.40 24.66
CA TYR A 518 -8.01 15.02 25.91
C TYR A 518 -7.34 16.36 26.17
N THR A 519 -6.01 16.44 26.04
CA THR A 519 -5.26 17.69 26.22
C THR A 519 -5.73 18.78 25.26
N ARG A 520 -6.04 18.43 24.00
CA ARG A 520 -6.59 19.37 23.02
C ARG A 520 -7.96 19.91 23.44
N VAL A 521 -8.88 19.04 23.83
CA VAL A 521 -10.25 19.43 24.24
C VAL A 521 -10.26 20.19 25.56
N ARG A 522 -9.39 19.81 26.50
CA ARG A 522 -9.20 20.53 27.77
C ARG A 522 -8.68 21.94 27.54
N ASN A 523 -7.81 22.13 26.55
CA ASN A 523 -7.18 23.43 26.26
C ASN A 523 -7.97 24.27 25.24
N SER A 524 -8.97 23.71 24.57
CA SER A 524 -9.90 24.49 23.75
C SER A 524 -10.82 25.30 24.67
N LYS A 525 -10.70 26.64 24.60
CA LYS A 525 -11.55 27.57 25.35
C LYS A 525 -13.02 27.49 24.94
#